data_AF-A0A235H6R3-F1
#
_entry.id   AF-A0A235H6R3-F1
#
_cell.length_a   1.000
_cell.length_b   1.000
_cell.length_c   1.000
_cell.angle_alpha   90.00
_cell.angle_beta   90.00
_cell.angle_gamma   90.00
#
_symmetry.space_group_name_H-M   'P 1'
#
loop_
_entity.id
_entity.type
_entity.pdbx_description
1 polymer ?
#
loop_
_entity_poly.entity_id
_entity_poly.type
_entity_poly.pdbx_seq_one_letter_code
_entity_poly.pdbx_strand_id
1 'polypeptide(L)'
;MACRNFEDMMDDPSVQPIADDLVLPFQIEASRLRGRMVKLGPALDEILTRHAYPEPVARFLAETMTLAMLLSSMLKYDGIFTLQTKGDGPVRLMVADITSVGDIRAYAQFDEEALARAADDVAIAPAPALLGKGHIAFTVDQGPNTERYQGIVELYGKTLADCVQHYFRQSEQIDTGLTVSVDQETLPDGSKGAWRAGGIMIQRLPQDATEKVLGSGDEDAWRRAMVLLSSTTGDELLDPELPARDLLFRLFHEDGVRVWQPKALRFGCRCSRERVSDMLSRLPRDEVQSLKIDDGRVEVVCQFCSTAYHFDDADLDRVYGTAK
;
A
#
# COMPACT_ATOMS: atom_id res chain seq x y z
N MET A 1 16.45 -14.58 28.43
CA MET A 1 17.46 -14.35 27.38
C MET A 1 17.87 -12.89 27.49
N ALA A 2 19.13 -12.63 27.82
CA ALA A 2 19.62 -11.32 28.23
C ALA A 2 19.49 -10.26 27.11
N CYS A 3 18.96 -9.09 27.45
CA CYS A 3 19.06 -7.89 26.62
C CYS A 3 20.54 -7.58 26.38
N ARG A 4 20.97 -7.56 25.12
CA ARG A 4 22.24 -6.95 24.75
C ARG A 4 22.10 -5.43 24.77
N ASN A 5 23.17 -4.73 25.08
CA ASN A 5 23.20 -3.27 25.08
C ASN A 5 23.08 -2.74 23.64
N PHE A 6 22.47 -1.58 23.50
CA PHE A 6 22.12 -0.94 22.22
C PHE A 6 23.36 -0.60 21.36
N GLU A 7 24.51 -0.32 21.98
CA GLU A 7 25.80 -0.12 21.29
C GLU A 7 26.28 -1.40 20.58
N ASP A 8 25.99 -2.60 21.11
CA ASP A 8 26.41 -3.88 20.52
C ASP A 8 25.65 -4.22 19.22
N MET A 9 24.53 -3.54 18.92
CA MET A 9 23.76 -3.71 17.67
C MET A 9 24.19 -2.76 16.56
N MET A 10 24.92 -1.68 16.87
CA MET A 10 25.39 -0.71 15.88
C MET A 10 26.63 -1.19 15.10
N ASP A 11 27.38 -2.13 15.67
CA ASP A 11 28.62 -2.68 15.11
C ASP A 11 28.45 -4.09 14.49
N ASP A 12 27.21 -4.53 14.20
CA ASP A 12 26.99 -5.80 13.49
C ASP A 12 27.01 -5.59 11.96
N PRO A 13 28.13 -5.90 11.27
CA PRO A 13 28.24 -5.77 9.81
C PRO A 13 27.31 -6.72 9.04
N SER A 14 26.57 -7.61 9.71
CA SER A 14 25.56 -8.47 9.09
C SER A 14 24.18 -7.83 8.95
N VAL A 15 23.92 -6.70 9.63
CA VAL A 15 22.67 -5.94 9.48
C VAL A 15 22.87 -4.86 8.42
N GLN A 16 22.79 -5.25 7.15
CA GLN A 16 22.65 -4.30 6.05
C GLN A 16 21.36 -3.49 6.29
N PRO A 17 21.41 -2.14 6.35
CA PRO A 17 20.19 -1.36 6.42
C PRO A 17 19.38 -1.61 5.15
N ILE A 18 18.18 -2.19 5.31
CA ILE A 18 17.21 -2.26 4.23
C ILE A 18 16.87 -0.81 3.88
N ALA A 19 17.22 -0.38 2.67
CA ALA A 19 17.02 1.00 2.23
C ALA A 19 15.56 1.24 1.75
N ASP A 20 14.97 0.24 1.11
CA ASP A 20 13.65 0.28 0.47
C ASP A 20 12.83 -0.98 0.75
N ASP A 21 11.56 -0.95 0.34
CA ASP A 21 10.58 -2.02 0.51
C ASP A 21 10.47 -2.45 1.97
N LEU A 22 10.13 -1.47 2.81
CA LEU A 22 10.02 -1.67 4.24
C LEU A 22 8.90 -0.85 4.86
N VAL A 23 8.44 -1.33 6.01
CA VAL A 23 7.72 -0.53 6.99
C VAL A 23 8.57 -0.43 8.26
N LEU A 24 8.84 0.80 8.72
CA LEU A 24 9.57 1.10 9.94
C LEU A 24 8.63 1.67 11.01
N PRO A 25 8.31 0.90 12.06
CA PRO A 25 7.62 1.41 13.23
C PRO A 25 8.52 2.34 14.03
N PHE A 26 7.95 3.45 14.52
CA PHE A 26 8.64 4.37 15.42
C PHE A 26 7.71 5.01 16.46
N GLN A 27 8.29 5.62 17.48
CA GLN A 27 7.62 6.39 18.52
C GLN A 27 8.44 7.64 18.85
N ILE A 28 7.76 8.74 19.10
CA ILE A 28 8.36 10.00 19.53
C ILE A 28 8.30 10.03 21.06
N GLU A 29 9.43 9.77 21.73
CA GLU A 29 9.52 9.39 23.15
C GLU A 29 9.02 10.48 24.12
N ALA A 30 9.30 11.75 23.86
CA ALA A 30 8.81 12.86 24.67
C ALA A 30 7.28 13.08 24.56
N SER A 31 6.59 12.27 23.75
CA SER A 31 5.17 12.39 23.47
C SER A 31 4.48 11.01 23.43
N ARG A 32 3.15 11.00 23.44
CA ARG A 32 2.37 9.76 23.25
C ARG A 32 2.03 9.52 21.79
N LEU A 33 3.01 9.74 20.91
CA LEU A 33 2.85 9.63 19.46
C LEU A 33 3.59 8.42 18.94
N ARG A 34 2.86 7.56 18.24
CA ARG A 34 3.43 6.45 17.48
C ARG A 34 3.35 6.76 16.00
N GLY A 35 4.26 6.21 15.23
CA GLY A 35 4.22 6.35 13.78
C GLY A 35 4.72 5.14 13.03
N ARG A 36 4.52 5.22 11.72
CA ARG A 36 4.96 4.25 10.72
C ARG A 36 5.54 5.03 9.56
N MET A 37 6.74 4.64 9.12
CA MET A 37 7.32 5.12 7.88
C MET A 37 7.37 3.97 6.88
N VAL A 38 7.03 4.23 5.64
CA VAL A 38 7.13 3.28 4.53
C VAL A 38 8.06 3.87 3.49
N LYS A 39 8.93 3.02 2.94
CA LYS A 39 9.65 3.27 1.69
C LYS A 39 9.40 2.09 0.77
N LEU A 40 9.00 2.37 -0.46
CA LEU A 40 8.75 1.41 -1.53
C LEU A 40 9.61 1.80 -2.74
N GLY A 41 10.32 0.83 -3.29
CA GLY A 41 11.15 1.01 -4.47
C GLY A 41 11.01 -0.21 -5.39
N PRO A 42 11.95 -1.18 -5.37
CA PRO A 42 11.92 -2.32 -6.28
C PRO A 42 10.58 -3.07 -6.36
N ALA A 43 9.92 -3.34 -5.23
CA ALA A 43 8.65 -4.07 -5.23
C ALA A 43 7.50 -3.25 -5.84
N LEU A 44 7.50 -1.93 -5.66
CA LEU A 44 6.53 -1.03 -6.29
C LEU A 44 6.77 -0.93 -7.79
N ASP A 45 8.02 -0.70 -8.19
CA ASP A 45 8.41 -0.60 -9.59
C ASP A 45 8.07 -1.89 -10.36
N GLU A 46 8.36 -3.06 -9.78
CA GLU A 46 7.99 -4.35 -10.37
C GLU A 46 6.48 -4.47 -10.57
N ILE A 47 5.66 -4.06 -9.60
CA ILE A 47 4.20 -4.11 -9.73
C ILE A 47 3.71 -3.18 -10.85
N LEU A 48 4.17 -1.93 -10.87
CA LEU A 48 3.68 -0.94 -11.83
C LEU A 48 4.14 -1.22 -13.27
N THR A 49 5.40 -1.64 -13.47
CA THR A 49 5.98 -1.90 -14.79
C THR A 49 5.34 -3.11 -15.47
N ARG A 50 4.85 -4.11 -14.72
CA ARG A 50 4.11 -5.27 -15.25
C ARG A 50 2.79 -4.91 -15.93
N HIS A 51 2.20 -3.76 -15.61
CA HIS A 51 0.89 -3.34 -16.12
C HIS A 51 0.95 -2.19 -17.13
N ALA A 52 2.10 -1.53 -17.28
CA ALA A 52 2.29 -0.38 -18.17
C ALA A 52 1.19 0.70 -18.03
N TYR A 53 0.79 1.01 -16.79
CA TYR A 53 -0.26 1.97 -16.51
C TYR A 53 0.10 3.39 -17.01
N PRO A 54 -0.89 4.18 -17.48
CA PRO A 54 -0.71 5.61 -17.64
C PRO A 54 -0.28 6.27 -16.33
N GLU A 55 0.57 7.31 -16.41
CA GLU A 55 1.20 7.94 -15.25
C GLU A 55 0.21 8.30 -14.11
N PRO A 56 -0.98 8.90 -14.37
CA PRO A 56 -1.93 9.21 -13.29
C PRO A 56 -2.44 7.97 -12.55
N VAL A 57 -2.65 6.86 -13.27
CA VAL A 57 -3.11 5.59 -12.69
C VAL A 57 -1.99 4.94 -11.89
N ALA A 58 -0.77 4.94 -12.42
CA ALA A 58 0.41 4.43 -11.72
C ALA A 58 0.68 5.18 -10.41
N ARG A 59 0.61 6.52 -10.43
CA ARG A 59 0.77 7.36 -9.23
C ARG A 59 -0.26 7.05 -8.16
N PHE A 60 -1.54 6.94 -8.54
CA PHE A 60 -2.62 6.63 -7.61
C PHE A 60 -2.57 5.21 -7.04
N LEU A 61 -2.15 4.23 -7.87
CA LEU A 61 -1.97 2.87 -7.40
C LEU A 61 -0.81 2.78 -6.41
N ALA A 62 0.29 3.50 -6.66
CA ALA A 62 1.41 3.60 -5.72
C ALA A 62 1.03 4.29 -4.40
N GLU A 63 0.22 5.35 -4.46
CA GLU A 63 -0.32 5.99 -3.25
C GLU A 63 -1.19 4.99 -2.46
N THR A 64 -2.08 4.26 -3.15
CA THR A 64 -2.92 3.21 -2.57
C THR A 64 -2.07 2.13 -1.90
N MET A 65 -1.00 1.67 -2.54
CA MET A 65 -0.06 0.70 -1.96
C MET A 65 0.61 1.26 -0.69
N THR A 66 1.13 2.48 -0.75
CA THR A 66 1.80 3.14 0.38
C THR A 66 0.86 3.25 1.58
N LEU A 67 -0.39 3.68 1.35
CA LEU A 67 -1.42 3.74 2.37
C LEU A 67 -1.73 2.35 2.93
N ALA A 68 -1.89 1.32 2.08
CA ALA A 68 -2.14 -0.04 2.54
C ALA A 68 -1.02 -0.55 3.46
N MET A 69 0.25 -0.25 3.17
CA MET A 69 1.39 -0.63 3.99
C MET A 69 1.39 0.10 5.34
N LEU A 70 1.14 1.42 5.32
CA LEU A 70 1.03 2.22 6.54
C LEU A 70 -0.10 1.71 7.43
N LEU A 71 -1.29 1.48 6.86
CA LEU A 71 -2.48 1.04 7.58
C LEU A 71 -2.34 -0.36 8.16
N SER A 72 -1.93 -1.33 7.33
CA SER A 72 -1.77 -2.73 7.74
C SER A 72 -0.78 -2.89 8.89
N SER A 73 0.30 -2.10 8.90
CA SER A 73 1.35 -2.17 9.93
C SER A 73 0.94 -1.70 11.32
N MET A 74 -0.26 -1.13 11.46
CA MET A 74 -0.85 -0.81 12.77
C MET A 74 -1.58 -2.00 13.38
N LEU A 75 -1.97 -2.96 12.56
CA LEU A 75 -2.81 -4.08 12.97
C LEU A 75 -1.94 -5.31 13.20
N LYS A 76 -2.28 -6.08 14.23
CA LYS A 76 -1.82 -7.46 14.35
C LYS A 76 -2.85 -8.33 13.66
N TYR A 77 -2.45 -8.97 12.56
CA TYR A 77 -3.29 -9.87 11.80
C TYR A 77 -2.43 -11.00 11.24
N ASP A 78 -3.04 -12.18 11.09
CA ASP A 78 -2.45 -13.28 10.34
C ASP A 78 -3.33 -13.60 9.14
N GLY A 79 -2.89 -13.21 7.94
CA GLY A 79 -3.73 -13.25 6.75
C GLY A 79 -3.43 -12.10 5.79
N ILE A 80 -4.46 -11.45 5.30
CA ILE A 80 -4.39 -10.45 4.22
C ILE A 80 -5.08 -9.17 4.68
N PHE A 81 -4.37 -8.06 4.54
CA PHE A 81 -4.95 -6.74 4.58
C PHE A 81 -5.13 -6.25 3.14
N THR A 82 -6.32 -5.75 2.80
CA THR A 82 -6.65 -5.20 1.48
C THR A 82 -7.10 -3.76 1.66
N LEU A 83 -6.49 -2.82 0.95
CA LEU A 83 -7.04 -1.49 0.71
C LEU A 83 -7.63 -1.43 -0.69
N GLN A 84 -8.86 -0.97 -0.80
CA GLN A 84 -9.59 -0.92 -2.05
C GLN A 84 -10.27 0.44 -2.22
N THR A 85 -10.14 1.06 -3.39
CA THR A 85 -10.94 2.21 -3.80
C THR A 85 -11.93 1.77 -4.87
N LYS A 86 -13.20 2.13 -4.75
CA LYS A 86 -14.19 1.91 -5.80
C LYS A 86 -14.94 3.21 -6.06
N GLY A 87 -15.03 3.61 -7.31
CA GLY A 87 -15.73 4.83 -7.71
C GLY A 87 -16.32 4.78 -9.12
N ASP A 88 -16.98 5.85 -9.51
CA ASP A 88 -17.64 6.03 -10.81
C ASP A 88 -16.83 6.89 -11.81
N GLY A 89 -15.60 7.28 -11.44
CA GLY A 89 -14.65 7.98 -12.31
C GLY A 89 -13.92 7.10 -13.32
N PRO A 90 -12.97 7.68 -14.08
CA PRO A 90 -12.10 6.96 -15.02
C PRO A 90 -11.40 5.74 -14.43
N VAL A 91 -10.97 5.81 -13.18
CA VAL A 91 -10.43 4.68 -12.41
C VAL A 91 -11.56 4.08 -11.58
N ARG A 92 -12.06 2.93 -12.02
CA ARG A 92 -13.24 2.26 -11.43
C ARG A 92 -12.90 1.51 -10.15
N LEU A 93 -11.70 0.92 -10.10
CA LEU A 93 -11.25 0.08 -9.00
C LEU A 93 -9.74 0.18 -8.85
N MET A 94 -9.25 0.31 -7.63
CA MET A 94 -7.86 -0.03 -7.27
C MET A 94 -7.86 -0.92 -6.06
N VAL A 95 -6.95 -1.88 -6.04
CA VAL A 95 -6.79 -2.84 -4.94
C VAL A 95 -5.31 -2.98 -4.63
N ALA A 96 -4.95 -2.88 -3.35
CA ALA A 96 -3.63 -3.22 -2.84
C ALA A 96 -3.76 -4.21 -1.68
N ASP A 97 -3.14 -5.38 -1.84
CA ASP A 97 -3.07 -6.43 -0.81
C ASP A 97 -1.68 -6.45 -0.16
N ILE A 98 -1.64 -6.70 1.14
CA ILE A 98 -0.44 -7.10 1.87
C ILE A 98 -0.72 -8.27 2.82
N THR A 99 0.11 -9.31 2.74
CA THR A 99 0.06 -10.43 3.67
C THR A 99 0.72 -10.11 5.01
N SER A 100 0.40 -10.87 6.06
CA SER A 100 1.07 -10.79 7.36
C SER A 100 2.59 -10.95 7.24
N VAL A 101 3.10 -11.66 6.23
CA VAL A 101 4.52 -11.90 5.94
C VAL A 101 5.18 -10.89 4.99
N GLY A 102 4.46 -9.85 4.55
CA GLY A 102 5.01 -8.75 3.74
C GLY A 102 4.98 -8.96 2.22
N ASP A 103 4.24 -9.95 1.71
CA ASP A 103 3.99 -10.08 0.27
C ASP A 103 2.97 -9.03 -0.17
N ILE A 104 3.33 -8.21 -1.15
CA ILE A 104 2.50 -7.15 -1.70
C ILE A 104 2.08 -7.45 -3.14
N ARG A 105 0.88 -7.01 -3.50
CA ARG A 105 0.38 -7.01 -4.88
C ARG A 105 -0.69 -5.95 -5.04
N ALA A 106 -0.80 -5.34 -6.20
CA ALA A 106 -1.82 -4.35 -6.48
C ALA A 106 -2.21 -4.33 -7.95
N TYR A 107 -3.39 -3.82 -8.24
CA TYR A 107 -3.84 -3.54 -9.60
C TYR A 107 -4.91 -2.46 -9.64
N ALA A 108 -5.08 -1.88 -10.81
CA ALA A 108 -6.12 -0.91 -11.12
C ALA A 108 -6.97 -1.37 -12.31
N GLN A 109 -8.26 -1.05 -12.29
CA GLN A 109 -9.16 -1.12 -13.43
C GLN A 109 -9.58 0.30 -13.78
N PHE A 110 -9.40 0.68 -15.04
CA PHE A 110 -9.68 2.03 -15.52
C PHE A 110 -10.23 2.00 -16.95
N ASP A 111 -10.78 3.13 -17.37
CA ASP A 111 -11.31 3.39 -18.70
C ASP A 111 -10.37 4.37 -19.43
N GLU A 112 -9.65 3.87 -20.44
CA GLU A 112 -8.64 4.66 -21.16
C GLU A 112 -9.22 5.91 -21.81
N GLU A 113 -10.40 5.81 -22.42
CA GLU A 113 -11.02 6.95 -23.09
C GLU A 113 -11.53 7.99 -22.10
N ALA A 114 -12.12 7.56 -20.98
CA ALA A 114 -12.55 8.46 -19.92
C ALA A 114 -11.35 9.15 -19.26
N LEU A 115 -10.24 8.43 -19.06
CA LEU A 115 -9.01 8.98 -18.51
C LEU A 115 -8.43 10.05 -19.43
N ALA A 116 -8.36 9.79 -20.74
CA ALA A 116 -7.88 10.76 -21.72
C ALA A 116 -8.71 12.06 -21.73
N ARG A 117 -10.03 11.97 -21.52
CA ARG A 117 -10.92 13.14 -21.44
C ARG A 117 -10.76 13.95 -20.16
N ALA A 118 -10.29 13.34 -19.07
CA ALA A 118 -10.17 13.96 -17.75
C ALA A 118 -8.79 14.60 -17.49
N ALA A 119 -7.87 14.56 -18.46
CA ALA A 119 -6.46 14.90 -18.27
C ALA A 119 -6.20 16.28 -17.62
N ASP A 120 -6.96 17.31 -18.01
CA ASP A 120 -6.80 18.67 -17.47
C ASP A 120 -7.25 18.77 -15.99
N ASP A 121 -8.29 18.02 -15.59
CA ASP A 121 -8.83 18.03 -14.24
C ASP A 121 -7.96 17.25 -13.25
N VAL A 122 -7.24 16.23 -13.73
CA VAL A 122 -6.29 15.43 -12.94
C VAL A 122 -5.18 16.29 -12.34
N ALA A 123 -4.74 17.35 -13.02
CA ALA A 123 -3.71 18.26 -12.52
C ALA A 123 -4.19 19.13 -11.35
N ILE A 124 -5.51 19.30 -11.16
CA ILE A 124 -6.11 20.23 -10.20
C ILE A 124 -6.65 19.49 -8.97
N ALA A 125 -7.38 18.40 -9.18
CA ALA A 125 -8.01 17.61 -8.13
C ALA A 125 -7.92 16.11 -8.46
N PRO A 126 -6.76 15.48 -8.21
CA PRO A 126 -6.46 14.17 -8.76
C PRO A 126 -7.44 13.08 -8.30
N ALA A 127 -7.79 13.02 -7.00
CA ALA A 127 -8.67 11.95 -6.50
C ALA A 127 -10.13 12.09 -7.00
N PRO A 128 -10.80 13.25 -6.91
CA PRO A 128 -12.13 13.42 -7.49
C PRO A 128 -12.17 13.24 -9.02
N ALA A 129 -11.14 13.69 -9.75
CA ALA A 129 -11.08 13.57 -11.20
C ALA A 129 -10.88 12.12 -11.68
N LEU A 130 -10.05 11.34 -10.98
CA LEU A 130 -9.76 9.95 -11.34
C LEU A 130 -10.78 8.97 -10.80
N LEU A 131 -11.23 9.14 -9.56
CA LEU A 131 -12.09 8.16 -8.87
C LEU A 131 -13.57 8.55 -8.89
N GLY A 132 -13.89 9.82 -9.14
CA GLY A 132 -15.27 10.31 -9.05
C GLY A 132 -15.83 10.19 -7.63
N LYS A 133 -17.10 9.81 -7.53
CA LYS A 133 -17.76 9.48 -6.27
C LYS A 133 -17.60 8.00 -5.97
N GLY A 134 -17.41 7.67 -4.70
CA GLY A 134 -17.12 6.30 -4.32
C GLY A 134 -16.76 6.16 -2.86
N HIS A 135 -16.06 5.06 -2.56
CA HIS A 135 -15.57 4.77 -1.22
C HIS A 135 -14.17 4.15 -1.25
N ILE A 136 -13.46 4.34 -0.14
CA ILE A 136 -12.35 3.49 0.29
C ILE A 136 -12.91 2.41 1.21
N ALA A 137 -12.46 1.18 1.03
CA ALA A 137 -12.66 0.09 1.97
C ALA A 137 -11.30 -0.50 2.35
N PHE A 138 -11.07 -0.73 3.64
CA PHE A 138 -9.97 -1.58 4.09
C PHE A 138 -10.55 -2.82 4.75
N THR A 139 -9.97 -3.98 4.44
CA THR A 139 -10.47 -5.29 4.86
C THR A 139 -9.33 -6.11 5.43
N VAL A 140 -9.57 -6.76 6.57
CA VAL A 140 -8.67 -7.75 7.17
C VAL A 140 -9.33 -9.12 7.05
N ASP A 141 -8.70 -10.00 6.29
CA ASP A 141 -9.10 -11.40 6.12
C ASP A 141 -8.06 -12.31 6.75
N GLN A 142 -8.41 -13.01 7.83
CA GLN A 142 -7.53 -13.92 8.56
C GLN A 142 -7.76 -15.39 8.20
N GLY A 143 -8.48 -15.65 7.11
CA GLY A 143 -8.71 -16.98 6.58
C GLY A 143 -9.98 -17.67 7.07
N PRO A 144 -10.15 -18.96 6.72
CA PRO A 144 -11.36 -19.71 7.02
C PRO A 144 -11.65 -19.77 8.52
N ASN A 145 -12.92 -19.58 8.89
CA ASN A 145 -13.41 -19.55 10.28
C ASN A 145 -13.02 -18.30 11.09
N THR A 146 -12.63 -17.21 10.42
CA THR A 146 -12.47 -15.89 11.05
C THR A 146 -13.49 -14.91 10.48
N GLU A 147 -13.98 -14.00 11.31
CA GLU A 147 -14.81 -12.91 10.82
C GLU A 147 -13.93 -11.88 10.10
N ARG A 148 -14.33 -11.50 8.89
CA ARG A 148 -13.68 -10.43 8.15
C ARG A 148 -14.03 -9.09 8.79
N TYR A 149 -13.01 -8.34 9.18
CA TYR A 149 -13.18 -6.97 9.62
C TYR A 149 -13.06 -6.04 8.41
N GLN A 150 -14.01 -5.12 8.25
CA GLN A 150 -14.03 -4.16 7.15
C GLN A 150 -14.49 -2.78 7.64
N GLY A 151 -13.73 -1.75 7.31
CA GLY A 151 -14.16 -0.36 7.44
C GLY A 151 -14.29 0.28 6.06
N ILE A 152 -15.31 1.13 5.91
CA ILE A 152 -15.65 1.80 4.66
C ILE A 152 -15.83 3.29 4.94
N VAL A 153 -15.25 4.13 4.08
CA VAL A 153 -15.38 5.59 4.14
C VAL A 153 -15.64 6.13 2.74
N GLU A 154 -16.46 7.16 2.62
CA GLU A 154 -16.66 7.85 1.35
C GLU A 154 -15.34 8.50 0.88
N LEU A 155 -15.15 8.59 -0.44
CA LEU A 155 -14.04 9.36 -1.00
C LEU A 155 -14.23 10.83 -0.64
N TYR A 156 -13.32 11.36 0.18
CA TYR A 156 -13.39 12.70 0.75
C TYR A 156 -12.05 13.43 0.58
N GLY A 157 -12.12 14.71 0.21
CA GLY A 157 -10.93 15.56 0.05
C GLY A 157 -10.34 15.48 -1.36
N LYS A 158 -9.06 15.83 -1.48
CA LYS A 158 -8.35 15.92 -2.76
C LYS A 158 -7.44 14.72 -3.03
N THR A 159 -7.05 14.01 -1.98
CA THR A 159 -6.08 12.90 -2.00
C THR A 159 -6.63 11.67 -1.26
N LEU A 160 -6.03 10.50 -1.48
CA LEU A 160 -6.40 9.30 -0.70
C LEU A 160 -5.95 9.44 0.75
N ALA A 161 -4.86 10.17 0.99
CA ALA A 161 -4.43 10.58 2.31
C ALA A 161 -5.52 11.34 3.09
N ASP A 162 -6.22 12.29 2.44
CA ASP A 162 -7.35 13.01 3.06
C ASP A 162 -8.48 12.07 3.47
N CYS A 163 -8.81 11.08 2.62
CA CYS A 163 -9.83 10.06 2.91
C CYS A 163 -9.46 9.25 4.16
N VAL A 164 -8.20 8.81 4.26
CA VAL A 164 -7.69 8.03 5.39
C VAL A 164 -7.68 8.87 6.67
N GLN A 165 -7.22 10.11 6.61
CA GLN A 165 -7.26 11.02 7.77
C GLN A 165 -8.70 11.29 8.22
N HIS A 166 -9.63 11.45 7.27
CA HIS A 166 -11.05 11.62 7.56
C HIS A 166 -11.65 10.41 8.26
N TYR A 167 -11.34 9.19 7.79
CA TYR A 167 -11.76 7.94 8.43
C TYR A 167 -11.31 7.87 9.89
N PHE A 168 -10.02 8.06 10.18
CA PHE A 168 -9.53 7.95 11.56
C PHE A 168 -10.12 9.03 12.47
N ARG A 169 -10.31 10.24 11.96
CA ARG A 169 -10.90 11.32 12.74
C ARG A 169 -12.37 11.05 13.08
N GLN A 170 -13.16 10.58 12.12
CA GLN A 170 -14.61 10.41 12.31
C GLN A 170 -14.98 9.07 12.93
N SER A 171 -14.39 7.97 12.46
CA SER A 171 -14.81 6.61 12.82
C SER A 171 -14.05 6.07 14.02
N GLU A 172 -12.74 6.34 14.12
CA GLU A 172 -11.89 5.81 15.19
C GLU A 172 -11.63 6.81 16.31
N GLN A 173 -11.92 8.10 16.10
CA GLN A 173 -11.59 9.21 17.00
C GLN A 173 -10.09 9.25 17.35
N ILE A 174 -9.24 8.94 16.37
CA ILE A 174 -7.77 8.97 16.50
C ILE A 174 -7.22 10.09 15.64
N ASP A 175 -6.58 11.07 16.28
CA ASP A 175 -5.81 12.09 15.57
C ASP A 175 -4.68 11.42 14.78
N THR A 176 -4.74 11.60 13.45
CA THR A 176 -3.84 10.98 12.49
C THR A 176 -3.28 12.05 11.55
N GLY A 177 -1.95 12.14 11.48
CA GLY A 177 -1.22 12.95 10.51
C GLY A 177 -0.55 12.03 9.50
N LEU A 178 -0.55 12.44 8.24
CA LEU A 178 -0.07 11.60 7.15
C LEU A 178 0.55 12.48 6.05
N THR A 179 1.72 12.08 5.58
CA THR A 179 2.35 12.58 4.35
C THR A 179 2.70 11.39 3.46
N VAL A 180 2.43 11.51 2.16
CA VAL A 180 2.74 10.49 1.17
C VAL A 180 3.30 11.19 -0.06
N SER A 181 4.36 10.64 -0.62
CA SER A 181 4.94 11.08 -1.89
C SER A 181 5.10 9.88 -2.80
N VAL A 182 4.86 10.10 -4.09
CA VAL A 182 5.03 9.12 -5.15
C VAL A 182 5.62 9.87 -6.34
N ASP A 183 6.71 9.34 -6.88
CA ASP A 183 7.23 9.82 -8.15
C ASP A 183 7.95 8.71 -8.91
N GLN A 184 8.15 8.95 -10.20
CA GLN A 184 9.05 8.17 -11.01
C GLN A 184 10.38 8.93 -11.11
N GLU A 185 11.47 8.27 -10.74
CA GLU A 185 12.81 8.84 -10.77
C GLU A 185 13.10 9.47 -12.14
N THR A 186 13.79 10.62 -12.14
CA THR A 186 14.29 11.23 -13.38
C THR A 186 15.81 11.07 -13.38
N LEU A 187 16.31 10.28 -14.33
CA LEU A 187 17.73 9.99 -14.48
C LEU A 187 18.50 11.21 -15.01
N PRO A 188 19.84 11.27 -14.86
CA PRO A 188 20.64 12.42 -15.29
C PRO A 188 20.52 12.77 -16.78
N ASP A 189 20.13 11.80 -17.61
CA ASP A 189 19.89 11.98 -19.05
C ASP A 189 18.45 12.45 -19.38
N GLY A 190 17.63 12.69 -18.36
CA GLY A 190 16.24 13.13 -18.47
C GLY A 190 15.25 11.98 -18.73
N SER A 191 15.72 10.73 -18.83
CA SER A 191 14.84 9.58 -18.96
C SER A 191 14.18 9.21 -17.63
N LYS A 192 13.09 8.45 -17.71
CA LYS A 192 12.35 7.97 -16.53
C LYS A 192 13.00 6.71 -15.98
N GLY A 193 13.31 6.72 -14.69
CA GLY A 193 13.82 5.61 -13.91
C GLY A 193 12.70 4.85 -13.19
N ALA A 194 13.04 4.30 -12.02
CA ALA A 194 12.14 3.45 -11.25
C ALA A 194 11.05 4.27 -10.53
N TRP A 195 9.89 3.65 -10.34
CA TRP A 195 8.85 4.18 -9.46
C TRP A 195 9.25 4.06 -8.00
N ARG A 196 8.99 5.12 -7.24
CA ARG A 196 9.27 5.18 -5.81
C ARG A 196 8.09 5.79 -5.08
N ALA A 197 7.85 5.29 -3.86
CA ALA A 197 6.88 5.87 -2.97
C ALA A 197 7.36 5.84 -1.53
N GLY A 198 7.01 6.88 -0.79
CA GLY A 198 7.34 7.00 0.62
C GLY A 198 6.20 7.65 1.37
N GLY A 199 6.05 7.29 2.64
CA GLY A 199 5.04 7.93 3.47
C GLY A 199 5.35 7.81 4.95
N ILE A 200 4.89 8.80 5.71
CA ILE A 200 4.98 8.83 7.16
C ILE A 200 3.59 9.06 7.71
N MET A 201 3.17 8.20 8.62
CA MET A 201 1.93 8.32 9.37
C MET A 201 2.25 8.44 10.86
N ILE A 202 1.62 9.40 11.54
CA ILE A 202 1.73 9.62 12.98
C ILE A 202 0.33 9.61 13.59
N GLN A 203 0.17 8.92 14.72
CA GLN A 203 -1.07 8.83 15.46
C GLN A 203 -0.85 9.07 16.94
N ARG A 204 -1.85 9.67 17.58
CA ARG A 204 -1.95 9.67 19.05
C ARG A 204 -2.23 8.26 19.57
N LEU A 205 -1.56 7.88 20.65
CA LEU A 205 -1.95 6.70 21.40
C LEU A 205 -3.29 6.94 22.11
N PRO A 206 -4.17 5.93 22.21
CA PRO A 206 -5.40 6.03 22.98
C PRO A 206 -5.11 6.44 24.43
N GLN A 207 -5.94 7.31 25.00
CA GLN A 207 -5.86 7.64 26.42
C GLN A 207 -6.44 6.50 27.26
N ASP A 208 -5.75 6.08 28.31
CA ASP A 208 -6.37 5.25 29.34
C ASP A 208 -7.50 6.04 30.01
N ALA A 209 -8.65 5.38 30.26
CA ALA A 209 -9.86 6.01 30.80
C ALA A 209 -9.69 6.70 32.17
N THR A 210 -8.54 6.48 32.83
CA THR A 210 -8.15 7.09 34.11
C THR A 210 -7.45 8.46 33.97
N GLU A 211 -7.00 8.85 32.78
CA GLU A 211 -6.27 10.11 32.54
C GLU A 211 -7.13 11.07 31.71
N LYS A 212 -8.16 11.64 32.35
CA LYS A 212 -9.23 12.40 31.68
C LYS A 212 -8.89 13.83 31.22
N VAL A 213 -7.63 14.22 31.08
CA VAL A 213 -7.30 15.55 30.54
C VAL A 213 -6.06 15.43 29.65
N LEU A 214 -6.24 15.64 28.34
CA LEU A 214 -5.12 16.05 27.47
C LEU A 214 -4.51 17.32 28.08
N GLY A 215 -3.32 17.19 28.66
CA GLY A 215 -2.59 18.37 29.15
C GLY A 215 -2.20 19.26 27.98
N SER A 216 -1.98 20.55 28.22
CA SER A 216 -1.47 21.48 27.19
C SER A 216 -0.19 20.98 26.50
N GLY A 217 0.62 20.19 27.21
CA GLY A 217 1.84 19.57 26.68
C GLY A 217 1.59 18.52 25.59
N ASP A 218 0.50 17.75 25.67
CA ASP A 218 0.16 16.74 24.65
C ASP A 218 -0.29 17.40 23.34
N GLU A 219 -1.09 18.48 23.44
CA GLU A 219 -1.49 19.28 22.29
C GLU A 219 -0.30 19.98 21.63
N ASP A 220 0.62 20.51 22.44
CA ASP A 220 1.85 21.13 21.93
C ASP A 220 2.76 20.11 21.24
N ALA A 221 2.89 18.90 21.80
CA ALA A 221 3.66 17.82 21.19
C ALA A 221 3.05 17.38 19.85
N TRP A 222 1.73 17.21 19.79
CA TRP A 222 1.03 16.91 18.53
C TRP A 222 1.25 18.00 17.48
N ARG A 223 1.06 19.27 17.85
CA ARG A 223 1.24 20.40 16.94
C ARG A 223 2.68 20.47 16.41
N ARG A 224 3.69 20.28 17.27
CA ARG A 224 5.10 20.21 16.85
C ARG A 224 5.32 19.06 15.87
N ALA A 225 4.87 17.85 16.21
CA ALA A 225 5.02 16.69 15.33
C ALA A 225 4.37 16.90 13.96
N MET A 226 3.21 17.56 13.89
CA MET A 226 2.56 17.90 12.62
C MET A 226 3.34 18.94 11.81
N VAL A 227 3.89 19.97 12.45
CA VAL A 227 4.76 20.95 11.77
C VAL A 227 5.99 20.27 11.19
N LEU A 228 6.66 19.41 11.97
CA LEU A 228 7.82 18.65 11.53
C LEU A 228 7.45 17.69 10.39
N LEU A 229 6.37 16.94 10.52
CA LEU A 229 5.84 16.06 9.47
C LEU A 229 5.58 16.84 8.17
N SER A 230 4.99 18.03 8.26
CA SER A 230 4.69 18.88 7.08
C SER A 230 5.94 19.46 6.41
N SER A 231 7.09 19.47 7.10
CA SER A 231 8.38 19.88 6.54
C SER A 231 9.09 18.78 5.74
N THR A 232 8.53 17.57 5.72
CA THR A 232 9.07 16.45 4.94
C THR A 232 8.84 16.71 3.46
N THR A 233 9.91 16.64 2.67
CA THR A 233 9.83 16.84 1.21
C THR A 233 9.63 15.52 0.47
N GLY A 234 9.16 15.60 -0.78
CA GLY A 234 9.08 14.43 -1.66
C GLY A 234 10.45 13.81 -1.90
N ASP A 235 11.46 14.63 -2.20
CA ASP A 235 12.84 14.19 -2.42
C ASP A 235 13.37 13.38 -1.23
N GLU A 236 13.18 13.84 0.01
CA GLU A 236 13.58 13.09 1.21
C GLU A 236 12.87 11.74 1.37
N LEU A 237 11.55 11.69 1.08
CA LEU A 237 10.79 10.44 1.18
C LEU A 237 11.24 9.42 0.13
N LEU A 238 11.56 9.91 -1.07
CA LEU A 238 11.83 9.11 -2.25
C LEU A 238 13.32 8.82 -2.49
N ASP A 239 14.24 9.44 -1.76
CA ASP A 239 15.70 9.26 -1.92
C ASP A 239 16.16 7.85 -1.50
N PRO A 240 16.85 7.07 -2.37
CA PRO A 240 17.39 5.74 -2.03
C PRO A 240 18.46 5.80 -0.94
N GLU A 241 19.24 6.87 -0.98
CA GLU A 241 20.46 7.06 -0.23
C GLU A 241 20.18 7.70 1.14
N LEU A 242 18.92 8.07 1.41
CA LEU A 242 18.45 8.53 2.72
C LEU A 242 17.70 7.40 3.46
N PRO A 243 18.35 6.71 4.42
CA PRO A 243 17.70 5.66 5.20
C PRO A 243 16.50 6.20 5.99
N ALA A 244 15.45 5.38 6.10
CA ALA A 244 14.22 5.75 6.81
C ALA A 244 14.49 6.23 8.26
N ARG A 245 15.42 5.57 8.96
CA ARG A 245 15.80 5.94 10.34
C ARG A 245 16.44 7.33 10.41
N ASP A 246 17.21 7.72 9.39
CA ASP A 246 17.96 8.98 9.36
C ASP A 246 17.00 10.14 9.07
N LEU A 247 16.01 9.94 8.20
CA LEU A 247 14.92 10.89 8.01
C LEU A 247 14.08 11.06 9.29
N LEU A 248 13.73 9.97 9.98
CA LEU A 248 13.01 10.05 11.26
C LEU A 248 13.82 10.78 12.33
N PHE A 249 15.14 10.57 12.37
CA PHE A 249 16.03 11.31 13.25
C PHE A 249 16.07 12.80 12.89
N ARG A 250 16.25 13.15 11.60
CA ARG A 250 16.18 14.53 11.11
C ARG A 250 14.91 15.24 11.61
N LEU A 251 13.77 14.56 11.50
CA LEU A 251 12.47 15.11 11.85
C LEU A 251 12.25 15.23 13.36
N PHE A 252 12.60 14.21 14.16
CA PHE A 252 12.10 14.08 15.54
C PHE A 252 13.18 13.95 16.62
N HIS A 253 14.46 14.20 16.31
CA HIS A 253 15.55 14.03 17.28
C HIS A 253 15.40 14.87 18.56
N GLU A 254 14.84 16.10 18.48
CA GLU A 254 14.68 16.97 19.65
C GLU A 254 13.70 16.41 20.69
N ASP A 255 12.62 15.76 20.25
CA ASP A 255 11.63 15.10 21.11
C ASP A 255 12.00 13.62 21.40
N GLY A 256 13.14 13.15 20.87
CA GLY A 256 13.59 11.76 20.95
C GLY A 256 12.77 10.83 20.04
N VAL A 257 13.46 10.06 19.19
CA VAL A 257 12.81 9.08 18.30
C VAL A 257 13.37 7.69 18.54
N ARG A 258 12.47 6.74 18.74
CA ARG A 258 12.79 5.31 18.84
C ARG A 258 12.18 4.57 17.68
N VAL A 259 12.98 3.74 17.02
CA VAL A 259 12.55 2.86 15.94
C VAL A 259 12.57 1.40 16.40
N TRP A 260 11.75 0.56 15.77
CA TRP A 260 11.75 -0.90 15.96
C TRP A 260 12.27 -1.62 14.72
N GLN A 261 12.31 -2.96 14.76
CA GLN A 261 12.69 -3.75 13.59
C GLN A 261 11.78 -3.42 12.39
N PRO A 262 12.37 -3.13 11.22
CA PRO A 262 11.60 -2.94 10.00
C PRO A 262 10.95 -4.26 9.57
N LYS A 263 9.75 -4.16 9.02
CA LYS A 263 9.09 -5.27 8.31
C LYS A 263 9.45 -5.16 6.83
N ALA A 264 10.13 -6.17 6.29
CA ALA A 264 10.45 -6.24 4.87
C ALA A 264 9.19 -6.46 4.03
N LEU A 265 9.14 -5.82 2.87
CA LEU A 265 8.11 -5.91 1.87
C LEU A 265 8.71 -6.51 0.59
N ARG A 266 7.90 -7.21 -0.19
CA ARG A 266 8.31 -7.75 -1.49
C ARG A 266 7.11 -7.99 -2.37
N PHE A 267 7.28 -7.89 -3.68
CA PHE A 267 6.27 -8.38 -4.60
C PHE A 267 6.01 -9.88 -4.34
N GLY A 268 4.73 -10.26 -4.23
CA GLY A 268 4.33 -11.63 -3.94
C GLY A 268 2.91 -11.93 -4.40
N CYS A 269 2.72 -12.13 -5.70
CA CYS A 269 1.43 -12.58 -6.22
C CYS A 269 1.16 -14.04 -5.83
N ARG A 270 -0.08 -14.33 -5.46
CA ARG A 270 -0.53 -15.68 -5.07
C ARG A 270 -1.23 -16.43 -6.20
N CYS A 271 -1.11 -16.01 -7.45
CA CYS A 271 -1.65 -16.76 -8.57
C CYS A 271 -0.80 -18.02 -8.82
N SER A 272 -1.43 -19.09 -9.27
CA SER A 272 -0.73 -20.29 -9.71
C SER A 272 -1.56 -20.99 -10.78
N ARG A 273 -0.94 -21.87 -11.55
CA ARG A 273 -1.65 -22.64 -12.58
C ARG A 273 -2.76 -23.48 -11.94
N GLU A 274 -2.52 -24.04 -10.76
CA GLU A 274 -3.49 -24.82 -9.99
C GLU A 274 -4.72 -23.97 -9.61
N ARG A 275 -4.51 -22.75 -9.10
CA ARG A 275 -5.63 -21.85 -8.76
C ARG A 275 -6.44 -21.44 -9.98
N VAL A 276 -5.78 -21.25 -11.13
CA VAL A 276 -6.47 -20.96 -12.38
C VAL A 276 -7.24 -22.18 -12.87
N SER A 277 -6.66 -23.39 -12.80
CA SER A 277 -7.37 -24.65 -13.07
C SER A 277 -8.61 -24.82 -12.19
N ASP A 278 -8.49 -24.55 -10.89
CA ASP A 278 -9.60 -24.62 -9.92
C ASP A 278 -10.71 -23.59 -10.18
N MET A 279 -10.35 -22.45 -10.78
CA MET A 279 -11.32 -21.45 -11.23
C MET A 279 -12.03 -21.95 -12.50
N LEU A 280 -11.28 -22.43 -13.49
CA LEU A 280 -11.83 -22.93 -14.75
C LEU A 280 -12.75 -24.14 -14.54
N SER A 281 -12.44 -25.03 -13.59
CA SER A 281 -13.26 -26.20 -13.29
C SER A 281 -14.66 -25.87 -12.75
N ARG A 282 -14.89 -24.64 -12.27
CA ARG A 282 -16.20 -24.16 -11.79
C ARG A 282 -17.06 -23.56 -12.89
N LEU A 283 -16.50 -23.35 -14.08
CA LEU A 283 -17.22 -22.84 -15.25
C LEU A 283 -17.65 -23.99 -16.15
N PRO A 284 -18.82 -23.89 -16.83
CA PRO A 284 -19.22 -24.85 -17.84
C PRO A 284 -18.15 -25.00 -18.92
N ARG A 285 -17.86 -26.26 -19.33
CA ARG A 285 -16.78 -26.55 -20.27
C ARG A 285 -16.99 -25.91 -21.63
N ASP A 286 -18.23 -25.85 -22.09
CA ASP A 286 -18.64 -25.19 -23.34
C ASP A 286 -18.41 -23.67 -23.30
N GLU A 287 -18.68 -23.02 -22.16
CA GLU A 287 -18.35 -21.61 -21.96
C GLU A 287 -16.83 -21.39 -22.07
N VAL A 288 -16.02 -22.19 -21.38
CA VAL A 288 -14.55 -22.07 -21.44
C VAL A 288 -13.99 -22.35 -22.84
N GLN A 289 -14.57 -23.31 -23.58
CA GLN A 289 -14.17 -23.55 -24.97
C GLN A 289 -14.49 -22.39 -25.90
N SER A 290 -15.56 -21.64 -25.64
CA SER A 290 -15.90 -20.44 -26.41
C SER A 290 -14.94 -19.26 -26.19
N LEU A 291 -14.13 -19.31 -25.12
CA LEU A 291 -13.12 -18.30 -24.78
C LEU A 291 -11.76 -18.55 -25.45
N LYS A 292 -11.65 -19.57 -26.31
CA LYS A 292 -10.40 -19.84 -27.05
C LYS A 292 -10.05 -18.67 -27.96
N ILE A 293 -8.78 -18.28 -27.94
CA ILE A 293 -8.22 -17.31 -28.89
C ILE A 293 -7.85 -18.02 -30.21
N ASP A 294 -7.39 -17.26 -31.20
CA ASP A 294 -7.12 -17.74 -32.56
C ASP A 294 -6.17 -18.95 -32.66
N ASP A 295 -5.31 -19.14 -31.65
CA ASP A 295 -4.38 -20.26 -31.57
C ASP A 295 -4.97 -21.54 -30.95
N GLY A 296 -6.27 -21.52 -30.61
CA GLY A 296 -7.00 -22.65 -30.04
C GLY A 296 -6.81 -22.86 -28.53
N ARG A 297 -6.07 -21.98 -27.84
CA ARG A 297 -5.84 -22.04 -26.39
C ARG A 297 -6.74 -21.08 -25.63
N VAL A 298 -6.99 -21.37 -24.36
CA VAL A 298 -7.61 -20.43 -23.42
C VAL A 298 -6.49 -19.68 -22.69
N GLU A 299 -6.52 -18.35 -22.74
CA GLU A 299 -5.61 -17.47 -22.02
C GLU A 299 -6.31 -16.87 -20.80
N VAL A 300 -5.72 -17.05 -19.62
CA VAL A 300 -6.15 -16.39 -18.39
C VAL A 300 -5.03 -15.50 -17.89
N VAL A 301 -5.26 -14.18 -17.91
CA VAL A 301 -4.28 -13.20 -17.40
C VAL A 301 -4.62 -12.82 -15.96
N CYS A 302 -3.65 -12.98 -15.06
CA CYS A 302 -3.83 -12.57 -13.67
C CYS A 302 -3.84 -11.04 -13.56
N GLN A 303 -4.95 -10.46 -13.10
CA GLN A 303 -5.09 -9.00 -12.94
C GLN A 303 -4.07 -8.38 -11.97
N PHE A 304 -3.48 -9.15 -11.04
CA PHE A 304 -2.52 -8.61 -10.07
C PHE A 304 -1.08 -8.53 -10.60
N CYS A 305 -0.65 -9.49 -11.41
CA CYS A 305 0.77 -9.60 -11.81
C CYS A 305 1.01 -9.72 -13.32
N SER A 306 -0.06 -9.65 -14.11
CA SER A 306 -0.06 -9.80 -15.58
C SER A 306 0.50 -11.12 -16.10
N THR A 307 0.68 -12.13 -15.23
CA THR A 307 1.05 -13.47 -15.68
C THR A 307 -0.09 -14.08 -16.50
N ALA A 308 0.20 -14.40 -17.75
CA ALA A 308 -0.69 -15.14 -18.64
C ALA A 308 -0.51 -16.66 -18.42
N TYR A 309 -1.63 -17.35 -18.17
CA TYR A 309 -1.69 -18.80 -18.10
C TYR A 309 -2.43 -19.33 -19.32
N HIS A 310 -1.74 -20.13 -20.13
CA HIS A 310 -2.33 -20.75 -21.32
C HIS A 310 -2.72 -22.20 -21.03
N PHE A 311 -3.92 -22.57 -21.48
CA PHE A 311 -4.49 -23.90 -21.38
C PHE A 311 -4.86 -24.40 -22.78
N ASP A 312 -4.21 -25.48 -23.22
CA ASP A 312 -4.58 -26.19 -24.43
C ASP A 312 -5.70 -27.21 -24.18
N ASP A 313 -6.14 -27.92 -25.22
CA ASP A 313 -7.19 -28.94 -25.08
C ASP A 313 -6.82 -30.06 -24.10
N ALA A 314 -5.55 -30.47 -24.05
CA ALA A 314 -5.09 -31.51 -23.14
C ALA A 314 -5.05 -31.03 -21.68
N ASP A 315 -4.76 -29.74 -21.46
CA ASP A 315 -4.87 -29.10 -20.16
C ASP A 315 -6.33 -29.01 -19.72
N LEU A 316 -7.24 -28.56 -20.59
CA LEU A 316 -8.67 -28.49 -20.30
C LEU A 316 -9.25 -29.87 -20.02
N ASP A 317 -8.85 -30.89 -20.78
CA ASP A 317 -9.21 -32.29 -20.50
C ASP A 317 -8.77 -32.74 -19.12
N ARG A 318 -7.59 -32.32 -18.65
CA ARG A 318 -7.14 -32.57 -17.28
C ARG A 318 -7.99 -31.81 -16.25
N VAL A 319 -8.30 -30.54 -16.48
CA VAL A 319 -9.14 -29.72 -15.59
C VAL A 319 -10.52 -30.35 -15.40
N TYR A 320 -11.20 -30.73 -16.49
CA TYR A 320 -12.56 -31.29 -16.45
C TYR A 320 -12.62 -32.80 -16.23
N GLY A 321 -11.56 -33.54 -16.57
CA GLY A 321 -11.47 -34.98 -16.36
C GLY A 321 -11.24 -35.39 -14.90
N THR A 322 -10.82 -34.44 -14.04
CA THR A 322 -10.65 -34.64 -12.59
C THR A 322 -11.96 -34.41 -11.80
N ALA A 323 -13.02 -33.91 -12.46
CA ALA A 323 -14.34 -33.77 -11.86
C ALA A 323 -15.09 -35.13 -11.91
N LYS A 324 -14.74 -36.04 -11.01
CA LYS A 324 -15.50 -37.27 -10.76
C LYS A 324 -15.60 -37.56 -9.27
#